data_AF-A0A397JK97-F1
#
_entry.id   AF-A0A397JK97-F1
#
_cell.length_a   1.000
_cell.length_b   1.000
_cell.length_c   1.000
_cell.angle_alpha   90.00
_cell.angle_beta   90.00
_cell.angle_gamma   90.00
#
_symmetry.space_group_name_H-M   'P 1'
#
loop_
_entity.id
_entity.type
_entity.pdbx_description
1 polymer ?
#
loop_
_entity_poly.entity_id
_entity_poly.type
_entity_poly.pdbx_seq_one_letter_code
_entity_poly.pdbx_strand_id
1 'polypeptide(L)'
;MYAGKEIDVNTLLPEDFPTATERSEDFRKRLMIYLNEIIKEDISYLFPNNKDFLTDKMLNIEYKTPKTNPRSPNFDENFHLDVLKIAKRILFHRCTKSCKKYYCGRTSNCHFDFPCELAEVPGKIYPELGIITLQRCNAYINNYNPYITASCRGNNDIRFIATVKLALAYIYYITNYITKTDASTHNLFLLCVMTLNKFVTKISNPNELSKEFVPRSQKLVTMCLNKIVEQTEMTGPQVSAYLLNIKDHYTPNKFVSIYLNSFETYLTSQYPIENLPESLLLDDSGTDGNEDELDQENNNNHDSINNEMFTIVIRPI
;
A
#
# COMPACT_ATOMS: atom_id res chain seq x y z
N MET A 1 3.57 20.73 -9.91
CA MET A 1 3.30 22.17 -9.64
C MET A 1 1.80 22.27 -9.35
N TYR A 2 1.39 22.39 -8.09
CA TYR A 2 0.10 22.99 -7.75
C TYR A 2 0.13 23.52 -6.32
N ALA A 3 -0.55 24.66 -6.18
CA ALA A 3 -0.57 25.57 -5.07
C ALA A 3 -1.27 25.00 -3.84
N GLY A 4 -0.55 24.96 -2.73
CA GLY A 4 -1.07 24.84 -1.38
C GLY A 4 -0.08 25.61 -0.51
N LYS A 5 -0.59 26.56 0.29
CA LYS A 5 0.13 27.51 1.15
C LYS A 5 1.59 27.12 1.43
N GLU A 6 2.53 28.04 1.18
CA GLU A 6 3.90 27.93 1.70
C GLU A 6 3.82 27.48 3.16
N ILE A 7 4.17 26.22 3.40
CA ILE A 7 4.43 25.74 4.74
C ILE A 7 5.71 26.48 5.12
N ASP A 8 5.57 27.49 5.96
CA ASP A 8 6.73 28.19 6.52
C ASP A 8 7.57 27.15 7.29
N VAL A 9 8.63 26.71 6.64
CA VAL A 9 9.49 25.63 7.14
C VAL A 9 10.31 26.10 8.36
N ASN A 10 10.31 27.41 8.64
CA ASN A 10 11.10 28.02 9.71
C ASN A 10 10.41 28.01 11.08
N THR A 11 9.12 27.67 11.15
CA THR A 11 8.32 27.65 12.41
C THR A 11 8.05 26.24 12.95
N LEU A 12 8.73 25.22 12.41
CA LEU A 12 8.34 23.80 12.58
C LEU A 12 9.43 22.91 13.21
N LEU A 13 10.24 23.44 14.12
CA LEU A 13 10.80 22.57 15.15
C LEU A 13 9.67 22.36 16.18
N PRO A 14 9.54 21.20 16.84
CA PRO A 14 8.86 21.22 18.13
C PRO A 14 9.51 22.36 18.92
N GLU A 15 8.75 23.34 19.42
CA GLU A 15 9.31 24.52 20.10
C GLU A 15 10.34 24.15 21.18
N ASP A 16 10.28 22.90 21.66
CA ASP A 16 11.11 22.30 22.69
C ASP A 16 12.22 21.33 22.21
N PHE A 17 12.29 20.90 20.94
CA PHE A 17 13.29 19.89 20.54
C PHE A 17 14.73 20.42 20.52
N PRO A 18 15.02 21.60 19.91
CA PRO A 18 16.33 22.23 20.04
C PRO A 18 16.60 22.52 21.51
N THR A 19 15.60 23.07 22.20
CA THR A 19 15.66 23.51 23.59
C THR A 19 15.93 22.36 24.57
N ALA A 20 15.37 21.17 24.41
CA ALA A 20 15.62 20.02 25.29
C ALA A 20 16.99 19.35 25.03
N THR A 21 17.41 19.26 23.77
CA THR A 21 18.71 18.69 23.40
C THR A 21 19.87 19.66 23.68
N GLU A 22 19.65 20.97 23.52
CA GLU A 22 20.60 22.04 23.89
C GLU A 22 20.74 22.18 25.41
N ARG A 23 19.64 22.10 26.17
CA ARG A 23 19.63 22.38 27.63
C ARG A 23 20.25 21.28 28.50
N SER A 24 20.41 20.04 28.01
CA SER A 24 20.94 18.94 28.84
C SER A 24 21.81 17.95 28.07
N GLU A 25 23.12 18.02 28.34
CA GLU A 25 24.11 17.02 27.90
C GLU A 25 23.74 15.60 28.39
N ASP A 26 23.15 15.50 29.58
CA ASP A 26 22.68 14.24 30.14
C ASP A 26 21.53 13.62 29.32
N PHE A 27 20.57 14.45 28.88
CA PHE A 27 19.51 13.99 27.98
C PHE A 27 20.07 13.49 26.65
N ARG A 28 21.01 14.23 26.03
CA ARG A 28 21.66 13.82 24.78
C ARG A 28 22.34 12.46 24.91
N LYS A 29 23.07 12.23 26.00
CA LYS A 29 23.72 10.94 26.28
C LYS A 29 22.70 9.80 26.42
N ARG A 30 21.64 10.00 27.22
CA ARG A 30 20.59 8.99 27.38
C ARG A 30 19.86 8.68 26.08
N LEU A 31 19.57 9.71 25.28
CA LEU A 31 18.94 9.55 23.97
C LEU A 31 19.83 8.73 23.02
N MET A 32 21.13 9.03 22.96
CA MET A 32 22.07 8.25 22.13
C MET A 32 22.17 6.80 22.59
N ILE A 33 22.19 6.54 23.90
CA ILE A 33 22.19 5.16 24.43
C ILE A 33 20.92 4.45 23.97
N TYR A 34 19.75 5.04 24.21
CA TYR A 34 18.47 4.48 23.80
C TYR A 34 18.42 4.18 22.30
N LEU A 35 18.77 5.16 21.46
CA LEU A 35 18.71 4.99 20.01
C LEU A 35 19.69 3.92 19.51
N ASN A 36 20.91 3.86 20.04
CA ASN A 36 21.85 2.80 19.68
C ASN A 36 21.41 1.42 20.18
N GLU A 37 20.58 1.31 21.22
CA GLU A 37 20.01 0.04 21.65
C GLU A 37 18.92 -0.45 20.70
N ILE A 38 18.03 0.45 20.25
CA ILE A 38 16.86 0.08 19.44
C ILE A 38 17.09 0.14 17.93
N ILE A 39 18.06 0.92 17.44
CA ILE A 39 18.38 1.06 16.02
C ILE A 39 19.86 0.70 15.83
N LYS A 40 20.09 -0.28 14.97
CA LYS A 40 21.40 -0.81 14.63
C LYS A 40 21.71 -0.50 13.17
N GLU A 41 22.93 -0.05 12.92
CA GLU A 41 23.48 0.20 11.57
C GLU A 41 24.75 -0.64 11.33
N ASP A 42 24.86 -1.75 12.08
CA ASP A 42 26.00 -2.67 12.10
C ASP A 42 25.50 -4.05 12.57
N ILE A 43 26.24 -5.13 12.26
CA ILE A 43 25.96 -6.49 12.73
C ILE A 43 27.12 -7.08 13.54
N SER A 44 28.19 -6.31 13.79
CA SER A 44 29.40 -6.78 14.45
C SER A 44 29.11 -7.29 15.86
N TYR A 45 28.17 -6.67 16.56
CA TYR A 45 27.70 -7.10 17.89
C TYR A 45 26.99 -8.46 17.91
N LEU A 46 26.60 -8.99 16.73
CA LEU A 46 25.94 -10.30 16.61
C LEU A 46 26.92 -11.45 16.36
N PHE A 47 28.21 -11.18 16.08
CA PHE A 47 29.18 -12.23 15.81
C PHE A 47 29.59 -12.95 17.10
N PRO A 48 29.38 -14.28 17.21
CA PRO A 48 29.93 -15.05 18.32
C PRO A 48 31.46 -14.98 18.29
N ASN A 49 32.08 -14.65 19.42
CA ASN A 49 33.53 -14.51 19.56
C ASN A 49 34.17 -13.57 18.51
N ASN A 50 33.44 -12.54 18.06
CA ASN A 50 33.85 -11.59 17.03
C ASN A 50 34.27 -12.24 15.70
N LYS A 51 33.77 -13.44 15.40
CA LYS A 51 34.07 -14.15 14.16
C LYS A 51 32.80 -14.47 13.40
N ASP A 52 32.86 -14.19 12.12
CA ASP A 52 31.86 -14.64 11.18
C ASP A 52 32.08 -16.11 10.83
N PHE A 53 31.10 -16.94 11.15
CA PHE A 53 31.13 -18.39 10.90
C PHE A 53 29.99 -18.85 9.98
N LEU A 54 29.14 -17.93 9.51
CA LEU A 54 27.99 -18.28 8.68
C LEU A 54 28.39 -18.42 7.21
N THR A 55 28.17 -19.61 6.65
CA THR A 55 28.38 -19.89 5.23
C THR A 55 27.14 -19.54 4.38
N ASP A 56 27.31 -19.34 3.07
CA ASP A 56 26.18 -19.08 2.14
C ASP A 56 25.12 -20.19 2.19
N LYS A 57 25.53 -21.44 2.43
CA LYS A 57 24.62 -22.58 2.62
C LYS A 57 23.73 -22.40 3.86
N MET A 58 24.28 -21.85 4.94
CA MET A 58 23.53 -21.59 6.18
C MET A 58 22.52 -20.45 6.02
N LEU A 59 22.83 -19.45 5.19
CA LEU A 59 21.92 -18.33 4.87
C LEU A 59 20.74 -18.74 3.98
N ASN A 60 20.82 -19.87 3.26
CA ASN A 60 19.74 -20.34 2.39
C ASN A 60 18.64 -21.15 3.10
N ILE A 61 18.82 -21.52 4.36
CA ILE A 61 17.89 -22.37 5.14
C ILE A 61 16.80 -21.55 5.89
N GLU A 62 16.90 -20.23 5.80
CA GLU A 62 16.31 -19.28 6.75
C GLU A 62 14.79 -19.10 6.73
N TYR A 63 14.12 -19.27 5.58
CA TYR A 63 12.66 -19.07 5.54
C TYR A 63 11.85 -20.22 6.17
N LYS A 64 12.52 -21.33 6.52
CA LYS A 64 11.86 -22.51 7.11
C LYS A 64 12.16 -22.69 8.59
N THR A 65 13.08 -21.92 9.16
CA THR A 65 13.38 -22.01 10.58
C THR A 65 12.20 -21.47 11.37
N PRO A 66 11.78 -22.08 12.49
CA PRO A 66 10.81 -21.46 13.39
C PRO A 66 11.38 -20.17 13.99
N LYS A 67 10.52 -19.28 14.50
CA LYS A 67 10.96 -18.13 15.30
C LYS A 67 11.61 -18.65 16.60
N THR A 68 12.64 -17.96 17.07
CA THR A 68 13.30 -18.30 18.33
C THR A 68 12.30 -18.25 19.48
N ASN A 69 12.22 -19.33 20.27
CA ASN A 69 11.31 -19.41 21.41
C ASN A 69 11.82 -18.50 22.55
N PRO A 70 11.06 -17.46 22.96
CA PRO A 70 11.45 -16.54 24.04
C PRO A 70 11.64 -17.22 25.40
N ARG A 71 11.10 -18.42 25.59
CA ARG A 71 11.20 -19.19 26.85
C ARG A 71 12.37 -20.20 26.86
N SER A 72 13.18 -20.22 25.79
CA SER A 72 14.34 -21.11 25.73
C SER A 72 15.43 -20.66 26.70
N PRO A 73 16.10 -21.56 27.44
CA PRO A 73 17.23 -21.19 28.30
C PRO A 73 18.40 -20.58 27.51
N ASN A 74 18.51 -20.91 26.21
CA ASN A 74 19.52 -20.35 25.31
C ASN A 74 18.91 -19.30 24.37
N PHE A 75 17.92 -18.53 24.84
CA PHE A 75 17.20 -17.56 24.00
C PHE A 75 18.16 -16.56 23.36
N ASP A 76 19.02 -15.91 24.15
CA ASP A 76 19.87 -14.81 23.67
C ASP A 76 20.83 -15.26 22.56
N GLU A 77 21.49 -16.40 22.74
CA GLU A 77 22.39 -16.96 21.73
C GLU A 77 21.60 -17.34 20.46
N ASN A 78 20.48 -18.05 20.60
CA ASN A 78 19.67 -18.43 19.45
C ASN A 78 19.05 -17.21 18.74
N PHE A 79 18.68 -16.18 19.48
CA PHE A 79 18.13 -14.94 18.96
C PHE A 79 19.20 -14.16 18.18
N HIS A 80 20.40 -13.99 18.74
CA HIS A 80 21.51 -13.35 18.02
C HIS A 80 21.84 -14.09 16.73
N LEU A 81 21.88 -15.42 16.77
CA LEU A 81 22.13 -16.23 15.58
C LEU A 81 21.00 -16.13 14.54
N ASP A 82 19.74 -16.05 14.98
CA ASP A 82 18.60 -15.85 14.07
C ASP A 82 18.68 -14.47 13.40
N VAL A 83 18.85 -13.40 14.18
CA VAL A 83 18.99 -12.03 13.65
C VAL A 83 20.17 -11.91 12.71
N LEU A 84 21.33 -12.50 13.04
CA LEU A 84 22.54 -12.42 12.21
C LEU A 84 22.31 -13.04 10.82
N LYS A 85 21.68 -14.21 10.76
CA LYS A 85 21.36 -14.86 9.49
C LYS A 85 20.42 -13.96 8.67
N ILE A 86 19.38 -13.42 9.33
CA ILE A 86 18.32 -12.64 8.66
C ILE A 86 18.95 -11.36 8.11
N ALA A 87 19.72 -10.67 8.95
CA ALA A 87 20.42 -9.45 8.60
C ALA A 87 21.29 -9.61 7.37
N LYS A 88 22.14 -10.64 7.35
CA LYS A 88 23.02 -10.95 6.20
C LYS A 88 22.28 -11.20 4.91
N ARG A 89 21.10 -11.82 4.99
CA ARG A 89 20.31 -12.16 3.82
C ARG A 89 19.54 -10.97 3.26
N ILE A 90 18.95 -10.14 4.11
CA ILE A 90 17.93 -9.17 3.67
C ILE A 90 18.25 -7.70 3.96
N LEU A 91 19.10 -7.39 4.93
CA LEU A 91 19.41 -6.00 5.31
C LEU A 91 20.56 -5.42 4.50
N PHE A 92 21.40 -6.26 3.90
CA PHE A 92 22.49 -5.81 3.06
C PHE A 92 21.98 -5.31 1.71
N HIS A 93 22.29 -4.06 1.41
CA HIS A 93 22.04 -3.46 0.12
C HIS A 93 22.92 -4.10 -0.94
N ARG A 94 22.28 -4.57 -2.02
CA ARG A 94 22.94 -4.95 -3.26
C ARG A 94 22.30 -4.14 -4.37
N CYS A 95 23.10 -3.36 -5.09
CA CYS A 95 22.58 -2.52 -6.17
C CYS A 95 21.85 -3.37 -7.22
N THR A 96 20.58 -3.05 -7.47
CA THR A 96 19.75 -3.69 -8.51
C THR A 96 19.45 -2.70 -9.64
N LYS A 97 18.73 -3.14 -10.67
CA LYS A 97 18.24 -2.25 -11.74
C LYS A 97 17.38 -1.10 -11.19
N SER A 98 16.63 -1.35 -10.12
CA SER A 98 15.81 -0.32 -9.45
C SER A 98 16.66 0.82 -8.88
N CYS A 99 17.89 0.53 -8.42
CA CYS A 99 18.83 1.56 -7.94
C CYS A 99 19.24 2.53 -9.05
N LYS A 100 19.08 2.16 -10.32
CA LYS A 100 19.42 2.98 -11.49
C LYS A 100 18.21 3.63 -12.15
N LYS A 101 16.98 3.30 -11.73
CA LYS A 101 15.73 3.69 -12.41
C LYS A 101 15.55 5.21 -12.55
N TYR A 102 16.08 5.98 -11.60
CA TYR A 102 15.99 7.45 -11.57
C TYR A 102 17.37 8.11 -11.62
N TYR A 103 18.37 7.40 -12.16
CA TYR A 103 19.72 7.91 -12.31
C TYR A 103 19.77 8.87 -13.51
N CYS A 104 19.36 10.11 -13.28
CA CYS A 104 19.51 11.21 -14.23
C CYS A 104 20.42 12.27 -13.59
N GLY A 105 21.73 12.11 -13.76
CA GLY A 105 22.72 13.13 -13.38
C GLY A 105 23.01 13.31 -11.88
N ARG A 106 22.71 12.30 -11.04
CA ARG A 106 23.08 12.34 -9.61
C ARG A 106 24.55 11.94 -9.41
N THR A 107 25.17 12.49 -8.36
CA THR A 107 26.55 12.18 -7.94
C THR A 107 26.68 10.79 -7.32
N SER A 108 25.61 10.24 -6.71
CA SER A 108 25.59 8.88 -6.16
C SER A 108 25.11 7.87 -7.22
N ASN A 109 25.84 6.75 -7.36
CA ASN A 109 25.52 5.66 -8.30
C ASN A 109 24.31 4.80 -7.88
N CYS A 110 23.68 5.11 -6.74
CA CYS A 110 22.55 4.37 -6.19
C CYS A 110 21.43 5.34 -5.79
N HIS A 111 20.22 5.12 -6.30
CA HIS A 111 19.02 5.88 -5.95
C HIS A 111 18.70 5.90 -4.45
N PHE A 112 19.17 4.89 -3.70
CA PHE A 112 18.98 4.75 -2.26
C PHE A 112 20.17 5.33 -1.45
N ASP A 113 21.05 6.09 -2.08
CA ASP A 113 22.17 6.79 -1.46
C ASP A 113 23.17 5.88 -0.72
N PHE A 114 23.39 4.70 -1.27
CA PHE A 114 24.51 3.84 -0.91
C PHE A 114 25.78 4.21 -1.71
N PRO A 115 26.99 4.10 -1.13
CA PRO A 115 27.27 3.72 0.26
C PRO A 115 26.88 4.81 1.27
N CYS A 116 26.37 4.39 2.42
CA CYS A 116 26.06 5.31 3.52
C CYS A 116 27.33 5.77 4.24
N GLU A 117 27.27 6.97 4.82
CA GLU A 117 28.37 7.54 5.58
C GLU A 117 28.62 6.75 6.87
N LEU A 118 29.90 6.43 7.13
CA LEU A 118 30.30 5.75 8.35
C LEU A 118 30.33 6.73 9.53
N ALA A 119 30.01 6.22 10.71
CA ALA A 119 29.98 7.02 11.92
C ALA A 119 30.58 6.25 13.09
N GLU A 120 31.56 6.86 13.75
CA GLU A 120 32.23 6.30 14.91
C GLU A 120 31.31 6.22 16.14
N VAL A 121 31.67 5.37 17.10
CA VAL A 121 30.92 5.18 18.35
C VAL A 121 30.94 6.48 19.19
N PRO A 122 29.82 6.91 19.80
CA PRO A 122 28.46 6.33 19.79
C PRO A 122 27.53 6.92 18.70
N GLY A 123 28.08 7.62 17.71
CA GLY A 123 27.33 8.49 16.80
C GLY A 123 27.45 9.97 17.19
N LYS A 124 26.74 10.85 16.48
CA LYS A 124 26.78 12.30 16.71
C LYS A 124 25.38 12.90 16.66
N ILE A 125 25.12 13.85 17.55
CA ILE A 125 23.95 14.73 17.47
C ILE A 125 24.42 16.07 16.92
N TYR A 126 23.69 16.59 15.95
CA TYR A 126 23.84 17.92 15.36
C TYR A 126 22.59 18.74 15.74
N PRO A 127 22.55 19.36 16.92
CA PRO A 127 21.36 20.05 17.43
C PRO A 127 20.85 21.13 16.48
N GLU A 128 21.78 21.90 15.89
CA GLU A 128 21.50 22.99 14.96
C GLU A 128 20.83 22.53 13.66
N LEU A 129 21.06 21.27 13.27
CA LEU A 129 20.43 20.65 12.10
C LEU A 129 19.21 19.80 12.48
N GLY A 130 19.02 19.51 13.77
CA GLY A 130 18.07 18.49 14.25
C GLY A 130 18.39 17.09 13.71
N ILE A 131 19.65 16.78 13.45
CA ILE A 131 20.09 15.50 12.86
C ILE A 131 20.79 14.66 13.94
N ILE A 132 20.49 13.36 13.95
CA ILE A 132 21.19 12.37 14.77
C ILE A 132 21.76 11.31 13.84
N THR A 133 23.06 11.07 13.93
CA THR A 133 23.74 9.95 13.28
C THR A 133 24.09 8.92 14.34
N LEU A 134 23.76 7.65 14.08
CA LEU A 134 24.10 6.53 14.97
C LEU A 134 25.43 5.92 14.55
N GLN A 135 25.99 5.06 15.41
CA GLN A 135 27.19 4.32 15.06
C GLN A 135 26.94 3.44 13.82
N ARG A 136 27.80 3.60 12.80
CA ARG A 136 27.76 2.81 11.56
C ARG A 136 29.15 2.31 11.19
N CYS A 137 29.35 1.00 11.26
CA CYS A 137 30.58 0.33 10.86
C CYS A 137 30.50 -0.28 9.44
N ASN A 138 29.31 -0.35 8.86
CA ASN A 138 29.10 -0.90 7.52
C ASN A 138 28.27 0.04 6.65
N ALA A 139 28.82 0.47 5.52
CA ALA A 139 28.17 1.43 4.63
C ALA A 139 27.01 0.85 3.81
N TYR A 140 26.83 -0.47 3.80
CA TYR A 140 25.88 -1.18 2.92
C TYR A 140 24.78 -1.91 3.67
N ILE A 141 24.63 -1.69 4.97
CA ILE A 141 23.51 -2.25 5.73
C ILE A 141 22.44 -1.18 5.96
N ASN A 142 21.16 -1.57 5.86
CA ASN A 142 20.05 -0.73 6.28
C ASN A 142 20.01 -0.61 7.80
N ASN A 143 19.35 0.45 8.26
CA ASN A 143 19.08 0.66 9.67
C ASN A 143 17.97 -0.29 10.13
N TYR A 144 18.17 -1.02 11.21
CA TYR A 144 17.20 -2.03 11.64
C TYR A 144 17.05 -2.10 13.15
N ASN A 145 15.93 -2.68 13.58
CA ASN A 145 15.73 -3.09 14.96
C ASN A 145 15.81 -4.62 15.03
N PRO A 146 16.65 -5.21 15.90
CA PRO A 146 16.85 -6.66 15.95
C PRO A 146 15.56 -7.45 16.22
N TYR A 147 14.69 -6.92 17.08
CA TYR A 147 13.44 -7.57 17.45
C TYR A 147 12.40 -7.51 16.34
N ILE A 148 12.29 -6.37 15.63
CA ILE A 148 11.43 -6.24 14.44
C ILE A 148 11.96 -7.15 13.33
N THR A 149 13.27 -7.17 13.09
CA THR A 149 13.90 -8.06 12.10
C THR A 149 13.62 -9.53 12.39
N ALA A 150 13.77 -9.99 13.64
CA ALA A 150 13.42 -11.36 14.02
C ALA A 150 11.91 -11.67 13.88
N SER A 151 11.06 -10.70 14.22
CA SER A 151 9.60 -10.88 14.22
C SER A 151 9.00 -10.90 12.82
N CYS A 152 9.42 -9.96 11.98
CA CYS A 152 8.89 -9.77 10.63
C CYS A 152 9.67 -10.58 9.59
N ARG A 153 10.93 -10.94 9.86
CA ARG A 153 11.84 -11.63 8.93
C ARG A 153 11.95 -10.93 7.57
N GLY A 154 11.81 -9.61 7.60
CA GLY A 154 11.80 -8.73 6.44
C GLY A 154 12.87 -7.66 6.55
N ASN A 155 13.20 -7.07 5.39
CA ASN A 155 14.06 -5.90 5.38
C ASN A 155 13.34 -4.73 6.06
N ASN A 156 14.06 -4.00 6.90
CA ASN A 156 13.54 -2.83 7.62
C ASN A 156 14.48 -1.64 7.38
N ASP A 157 13.93 -0.43 7.41
CA ASP A 157 14.70 0.83 7.40
C ASP A 157 14.17 1.70 8.56
N ILE A 158 14.64 1.40 9.76
CA ILE A 158 14.20 2.08 10.99
C ILE A 158 15.00 3.36 11.19
N ARG A 159 14.30 4.49 11.30
CA ARG A 159 14.93 5.81 11.47
C ARG A 159 14.28 6.60 12.59
N PHE A 160 15.09 7.35 13.30
CA PHE A 160 14.61 8.32 14.27
C PHE A 160 14.20 9.61 13.54
N ILE A 161 12.97 10.06 13.74
CA ILE A 161 12.44 11.29 13.14
C ILE A 161 12.44 12.39 14.21
N ALA A 162 13.43 13.25 14.14
CA ALA A 162 13.67 14.31 15.13
C ALA A 162 12.98 15.64 14.78
N THR A 163 12.63 15.86 13.50
CA THR A 163 12.15 17.15 13.00
C THR A 163 10.81 17.03 12.29
N VAL A 164 9.99 18.09 12.36
CA VAL A 164 8.69 18.11 11.66
C VAL A 164 8.89 18.09 10.16
N LYS A 165 9.93 18.76 9.63
CA LYS A 165 10.24 18.72 8.20
C LYS A 165 10.47 17.29 7.71
N LEU A 166 11.23 16.49 8.45
CA LEU A 166 11.46 15.09 8.14
C LEU A 166 10.18 14.27 8.31
N ALA A 167 9.40 14.52 9.37
CA ALA A 167 8.10 13.88 9.59
C ALA A 167 7.12 14.13 8.44
N LEU A 168 6.97 15.37 7.99
CA LEU A 168 6.12 15.74 6.85
C LEU A 168 6.59 15.09 5.55
N ALA A 169 7.91 15.03 5.31
CA ALA A 169 8.46 14.32 4.15
C ALA A 169 8.10 12.83 4.17
N TYR A 170 8.19 12.17 5.34
CA TYR A 170 7.77 10.78 5.50
C TYR A 170 6.26 10.58 5.39
N ILE A 171 5.44 11.48 5.95
CA ILE A 171 3.98 11.43 5.78
C ILE A 171 3.62 11.55 4.31
N TYR A 172 4.23 12.49 3.58
CA TYR A 172 4.02 12.64 2.15
C TYR A 172 4.45 11.39 1.37
N TYR A 173 5.61 10.82 1.72
CA TYR A 173 6.09 9.56 1.14
C TYR A 173 5.08 8.43 1.38
N ILE A 174 4.70 8.18 2.63
CA ILE A 174 3.75 7.12 3.03
C ILE A 174 2.42 7.33 2.32
N THR A 175 1.90 8.56 2.31
CA THR A 175 0.63 8.89 1.66
C THR A 175 0.69 8.56 0.17
N ASN A 176 1.74 8.97 -0.55
CA ASN A 176 1.89 8.64 -1.98
C ASN A 176 1.94 7.13 -2.24
N TYR A 177 2.47 6.34 -1.30
CA TYR A 177 2.47 4.88 -1.41
C TYR A 177 1.08 4.29 -1.15
N ILE A 178 0.38 4.77 -0.11
CA ILE A 178 -0.99 4.33 0.22
C ILE A 178 -1.96 4.69 -0.91
N THR A 179 -1.83 5.89 -1.48
CA THR A 179 -2.69 6.37 -2.57
C THR A 179 -2.22 5.91 -3.95
N LYS A 180 -1.17 5.08 -4.02
CA LYS A 180 -0.69 4.56 -5.30
C LYS A 180 -1.73 3.59 -5.85
N THR A 181 -2.29 3.90 -7.01
CA THR A 181 -3.28 3.03 -7.65
C THR A 181 -2.64 1.68 -8.00
N ASP A 182 -3.22 0.60 -7.49
CA ASP A 182 -2.78 -0.77 -7.78
C ASP A 182 -3.08 -1.19 -9.23
N ALA A 183 -3.95 -0.46 -9.92
CA ALA A 183 -4.27 -0.71 -11.32
C ALA A 183 -3.12 -0.27 -12.25
N SER A 184 -2.39 -1.24 -12.80
CA SER A 184 -1.53 -0.96 -13.94
C SER A 184 -2.41 -0.65 -15.15
N THR A 185 -2.26 0.55 -15.73
CA THR A 185 -3.06 0.99 -16.88
C THR A 185 -2.94 0.03 -18.08
N HIS A 186 -1.80 -0.65 -18.21
CA HIS A 186 -1.58 -1.66 -19.24
C HIS A 186 -2.46 -2.90 -19.07
N ASN A 187 -2.61 -3.42 -17.85
CA ASN A 187 -3.49 -4.58 -17.59
C ASN A 187 -4.95 -4.21 -17.84
N LEU A 188 -5.35 -3.01 -17.41
CA LEU A 188 -6.69 -2.46 -17.63
C LEU A 188 -7.02 -2.38 -19.12
N PHE A 189 -6.12 -1.86 -19.94
CA PHE A 189 -6.31 -1.77 -21.39
C PHE A 189 -6.46 -3.17 -22.03
N LEU A 190 -5.57 -4.11 -21.69
CA LEU A 190 -5.63 -5.47 -22.23
C LEU A 190 -6.97 -6.14 -21.89
N LEU A 191 -7.48 -5.93 -20.68
CA LEU A 191 -8.75 -6.47 -20.23
C LEU A 191 -9.95 -5.92 -21.00
N CYS A 192 -9.94 -4.61 -21.28
CA CYS A 192 -10.94 -3.97 -22.14
C CYS A 192 -10.89 -4.54 -23.57
N VAL A 193 -9.70 -4.75 -24.14
CA VAL A 193 -9.53 -5.34 -25.48
C VAL A 193 -10.05 -6.78 -25.52
N MET A 194 -9.72 -7.60 -24.52
CA MET A 194 -10.24 -8.98 -24.42
C MET A 194 -11.77 -8.99 -24.30
N THR A 195 -12.34 -8.08 -23.50
CA THR A 195 -13.79 -7.94 -23.33
C THR A 195 -14.46 -7.50 -24.64
N LEU A 196 -13.86 -6.54 -25.35
CA LEU A 196 -14.33 -6.09 -26.66
C LEU A 196 -14.33 -7.22 -27.68
N ASN A 197 -13.25 -7.99 -27.78
CA ASN A 197 -13.17 -9.13 -28.70
C ASN A 197 -14.27 -10.16 -28.39
N LYS A 198 -14.49 -10.49 -27.12
CA LYS A 198 -15.57 -11.38 -26.67
C LYS A 198 -16.96 -10.82 -26.97
N PHE A 199 -17.12 -9.51 -26.88
CA PHE A 199 -18.36 -8.84 -27.21
C PHE A 199 -18.64 -8.94 -28.71
N VAL A 200 -17.68 -8.55 -29.55
CA VAL A 200 -17.81 -8.58 -31.02
C VAL A 200 -18.05 -10.00 -31.54
N THR A 201 -17.39 -11.02 -31.01
CA THR A 201 -17.56 -12.41 -31.48
C THR A 201 -18.93 -13.02 -31.13
N LYS A 202 -19.61 -12.50 -30.10
CA LYS A 202 -20.98 -12.94 -29.75
C LYS A 202 -22.06 -12.35 -30.65
N ILE A 203 -21.75 -11.30 -31.43
CA ILE A 203 -22.70 -10.69 -32.35
C ILE A 203 -22.57 -11.38 -33.71
N SER A 204 -23.40 -12.39 -33.93
CA SER A 204 -23.40 -13.21 -35.15
C SER A 204 -24.17 -12.58 -36.32
N ASN A 205 -24.95 -11.50 -36.12
CA ASN A 205 -25.73 -10.87 -37.18
C ASN A 205 -25.37 -9.38 -37.39
N PRO A 206 -24.89 -8.98 -38.59
CA PRO A 206 -24.53 -7.60 -38.90
C PRO A 206 -25.72 -6.62 -38.93
N ASN A 207 -26.95 -7.11 -39.10
CA ASN A 207 -28.16 -6.28 -39.25
C ASN A 207 -28.75 -5.79 -37.91
N GLU A 208 -28.35 -6.35 -36.77
CA GLU A 208 -28.67 -5.83 -35.43
C GLU A 208 -27.77 -4.65 -35.02
N LEU A 209 -26.73 -4.34 -35.80
CA LEU A 209 -25.67 -3.42 -35.40
C LEU A 209 -26.11 -1.94 -35.38
N SER A 210 -27.19 -1.59 -36.07
CA SER A 210 -27.55 -0.19 -36.35
C SER A 210 -28.67 0.39 -35.48
N LYS A 211 -29.49 -0.41 -34.80
CA LYS A 211 -30.68 0.09 -34.07
C LYS A 211 -30.46 0.37 -32.58
N GLU A 212 -29.42 -0.19 -31.95
CA GLU A 212 -29.21 -0.07 -30.50
C GLU A 212 -27.78 0.35 -30.13
N PHE A 213 -27.24 1.41 -30.75
CA PHE A 213 -25.86 1.84 -30.46
C PHE A 213 -25.64 2.20 -28.99
N VAL A 214 -26.56 2.97 -28.39
CA VAL A 214 -26.43 3.47 -27.02
C VAL A 214 -26.53 2.33 -25.98
N PRO A 215 -27.58 1.48 -25.95
CA PRO A 215 -27.66 0.37 -24.99
C PRO A 215 -26.49 -0.61 -25.12
N ARG A 216 -26.05 -0.86 -26.35
CA ARG A 216 -24.92 -1.75 -26.65
C ARG A 216 -23.59 -1.18 -26.13
N SER A 217 -23.37 0.13 -26.29
CA SER A 217 -22.18 0.81 -25.77
C SER A 217 -22.15 0.79 -24.24
N GLN A 218 -23.29 1.03 -23.59
CA GLN A 218 -23.43 0.94 -22.13
C GLN A 218 -23.17 -0.49 -21.63
N LYS A 219 -23.68 -1.50 -22.34
CA LYS A 219 -23.42 -2.91 -22.04
C LYS A 219 -21.94 -3.26 -22.14
N LEU A 220 -21.26 -2.80 -23.19
CA LEU A 220 -19.81 -3.00 -23.33
C LEU A 220 -19.04 -2.32 -22.19
N VAL A 221 -19.37 -1.07 -21.86
CA VAL A 221 -18.73 -0.35 -20.74
C VAL A 221 -18.94 -1.09 -19.42
N THR A 222 -20.17 -1.54 -19.15
CA THR A 222 -20.50 -2.32 -17.94
C THR A 222 -19.72 -3.63 -17.89
N MET A 223 -19.63 -4.35 -19.01
CA MET A 223 -18.82 -5.58 -19.09
C MET A 223 -17.33 -5.30 -18.82
N CYS A 224 -16.78 -4.22 -19.36
CA CYS A 224 -15.40 -3.81 -19.08
C CYS A 224 -15.24 -3.49 -17.59
N LEU A 225 -16.11 -2.67 -17.01
CA LEU A 225 -16.08 -2.30 -15.59
C LEU A 225 -16.15 -3.52 -14.67
N ASN A 226 -17.11 -4.41 -14.89
CA ASN A 226 -17.26 -5.64 -14.11
C ASN A 226 -16.02 -6.52 -14.23
N LYS A 227 -15.45 -6.63 -15.44
CA LYS A 227 -14.23 -7.42 -15.64
C LYS A 227 -13.04 -6.81 -14.90
N ILE A 228 -12.92 -5.48 -14.89
CA ILE A 228 -11.87 -4.76 -14.16
C ILE A 228 -11.99 -5.03 -12.66
N VAL A 229 -13.19 -4.91 -12.10
CA VAL A 229 -13.47 -5.19 -10.69
C VAL A 229 -13.18 -6.65 -10.34
N GLU A 230 -13.60 -7.60 -11.18
CA GLU A 230 -13.35 -9.03 -10.98
C GLU A 230 -11.85 -9.37 -10.96
N GLN A 231 -11.05 -8.65 -11.75
CA GLN A 231 -9.62 -8.90 -11.90
C GLN A 231 -8.74 -7.96 -11.06
N THR A 232 -9.34 -7.14 -10.18
CA THR A 232 -8.53 -6.35 -9.24
C THR A 232 -7.88 -7.27 -8.22
N GLU A 233 -6.54 -7.28 -8.22
CA GLU A 233 -5.76 -7.98 -7.22
C GLU A 233 -5.78 -7.18 -5.90
N MET A 234 -6.07 -7.86 -4.79
CA MET A 234 -5.95 -7.30 -3.45
C MET A 234 -4.66 -7.79 -2.80
N THR A 235 -4.03 -6.95 -1.98
CA THR A 235 -2.82 -7.36 -1.26
C THR A 235 -3.14 -8.41 -0.19
N GLY A 236 -2.23 -9.36 0.01
CA GLY A 236 -2.38 -10.40 1.06
C GLY A 236 -2.69 -9.85 2.45
N PRO A 237 -2.06 -8.74 2.91
CA PRO A 237 -2.42 -8.08 4.16
C PRO A 237 -3.86 -7.53 4.20
N GLN A 238 -4.37 -6.94 3.12
CA GLN A 238 -5.76 -6.47 3.06
C GLN A 238 -6.75 -7.65 3.18
N VAL A 239 -6.49 -8.73 2.44
CA VAL A 239 -7.30 -9.96 2.52
C VAL A 239 -7.26 -10.55 3.94
N SER A 240 -6.08 -10.60 4.54
CA SER A 240 -5.91 -11.11 5.91
C SER A 240 -6.65 -10.25 6.93
N ALA A 241 -6.57 -8.92 6.81
CA ALA A 241 -7.28 -7.99 7.69
C ALA A 241 -8.81 -8.18 7.59
N TYR A 242 -9.33 -8.32 6.37
CA TYR A 242 -10.74 -8.62 6.13
C TYR A 242 -11.18 -9.94 6.76
N LEU A 243 -10.42 -11.03 6.54
CA LEU A 243 -10.71 -12.35 7.12
C LEU A 243 -10.64 -12.36 8.65
N LEU A 244 -9.76 -11.56 9.24
CA LEU A 244 -9.63 -11.37 10.68
C LEU A 244 -10.65 -10.37 11.26
N ASN A 245 -11.54 -9.84 10.42
CA ASN A 245 -12.54 -8.82 10.79
C ASN A 245 -11.90 -7.57 11.44
N ILE A 246 -10.70 -7.21 10.98
CA ILE A 246 -10.02 -5.97 11.36
C ILE A 246 -10.64 -4.84 10.53
N LYS A 247 -11.12 -3.80 11.21
CA LYS A 247 -11.72 -2.64 10.55
C LYS A 247 -10.66 -1.91 9.70
N ASP A 248 -11.05 -1.58 8.48
CA ASP A 248 -10.25 -0.87 7.48
C ASP A 248 -10.44 0.66 7.53
N HIS A 249 -11.27 1.15 8.44
CA HIS A 249 -11.60 2.57 8.56
C HIS A 249 -11.61 3.03 10.02
N TYR A 250 -11.28 4.31 10.21
CA TYR A 250 -11.43 5.02 11.47
C TYR A 250 -12.49 6.10 11.30
N THR A 251 -13.62 5.95 11.97
CA THR A 251 -14.71 6.93 11.92
C THR A 251 -15.28 7.14 13.33
N PRO A 252 -15.48 8.40 13.77
CA PRO A 252 -16.25 8.68 14.97
C PRO A 252 -17.76 8.49 14.75
N ASN A 253 -18.20 8.41 13.49
CA ASN A 253 -19.62 8.42 13.12
C ASN A 253 -20.14 7.01 12.85
N LYS A 254 -21.39 6.75 13.25
CA LYS A 254 -22.13 5.55 12.86
C LYS A 254 -22.84 5.81 11.54
N PHE A 255 -22.57 4.99 10.55
CA PHE A 255 -23.26 5.03 9.26
C PHE A 255 -24.46 4.08 9.27
N VAL A 256 -25.49 4.41 8.48
CA VAL A 256 -26.64 3.55 8.25
C VAL A 256 -26.53 3.00 6.84
N SER A 257 -26.71 1.69 6.69
CA SER A 257 -26.75 1.06 5.37
C SER A 257 -27.98 1.53 4.61
N ILE A 258 -27.76 2.09 3.42
CA ILE A 258 -28.83 2.43 2.49
C ILE A 258 -28.84 1.35 1.41
N TYR A 259 -29.99 0.73 1.19
CA TYR A 259 -30.20 -0.19 0.07
C TYR A 259 -30.35 0.65 -1.20
N LEU A 260 -29.28 0.70 -2.00
CA LEU A 260 -29.19 1.60 -3.15
C LEU A 260 -30.36 1.44 -4.11
N ASN A 261 -30.69 0.21 -4.51
CA ASN A 261 -31.82 -0.05 -5.42
C ASN A 261 -33.13 0.51 -4.86
N SER A 262 -33.43 0.29 -3.57
CA SER A 262 -34.64 0.81 -2.94
C SER A 262 -34.67 2.35 -2.92
N PHE A 263 -33.51 2.96 -2.68
CA PHE A 263 -33.36 4.42 -2.69
C PHE A 263 -33.49 5.00 -4.11
N GLU A 264 -32.87 4.39 -5.10
CA GLU A 264 -32.98 4.77 -6.52
C GLU A 264 -34.41 4.62 -7.03
N THR A 265 -35.09 3.51 -6.72
CA THR A 265 -36.50 3.32 -7.05
C THR A 265 -37.37 4.38 -6.39
N TYR A 266 -37.12 4.69 -5.12
CA TYR A 266 -37.84 5.78 -4.42
C TYR A 266 -37.60 7.13 -5.11
N LEU A 267 -36.34 7.49 -5.41
CA LEU A 267 -36.02 8.74 -6.09
C LEU A 267 -36.68 8.83 -7.46
N THR A 268 -36.62 7.76 -8.25
CA THR A 268 -37.23 7.69 -9.58
C THR A 268 -38.76 7.79 -9.49
N SER A 269 -39.37 7.28 -8.43
CA SER A 269 -40.81 7.40 -8.18
C SER A 269 -41.27 8.79 -7.73
N GLN A 270 -40.43 9.51 -6.97
CA GLN A 270 -40.76 10.84 -6.42
C GLN A 270 -40.37 11.98 -7.36
N TYR A 271 -39.30 11.77 -8.13
CA TYR A 271 -38.80 12.70 -9.15
C TYR A 271 -38.68 11.92 -10.47
N PRO A 272 -39.82 11.51 -11.06
CA PRO A 272 -39.80 11.02 -12.42
C PRO A 272 -39.13 12.09 -13.28
N ILE A 273 -38.19 11.69 -14.13
CA ILE A 273 -37.41 12.61 -14.97
C ILE A 273 -38.37 13.17 -16.02
N GLU A 274 -39.13 14.20 -15.67
CA GLU A 274 -39.95 14.96 -16.61
C GLU A 274 -39.07 15.99 -17.30
N ASN A 275 -38.77 15.72 -18.58
CA ASN A 275 -38.17 16.64 -19.56
C ASN A 275 -36.75 17.14 -19.24
N LEU A 276 -35.77 16.25 -19.34
CA LEU A 276 -34.46 16.66 -19.84
C LEU A 276 -34.59 16.84 -21.36
N PRO A 277 -34.08 17.93 -21.98
CA PRO A 277 -34.18 18.13 -23.42
C PRO A 277 -33.71 16.89 -24.18
N GLU A 278 -34.41 16.57 -25.26
CA GLU A 278 -34.25 15.43 -26.20
C GLU A 278 -32.84 15.31 -26.84
N SER A 279 -31.86 16.07 -26.34
CA SER A 279 -30.42 15.89 -26.57
C SER A 279 -29.76 14.91 -25.59
N LEU A 280 -30.48 14.35 -24.61
CA LEU A 280 -29.84 13.53 -23.57
C LEU A 280 -30.34 12.10 -23.35
N LEU A 281 -31.50 11.64 -23.82
CA LEU A 281 -31.82 10.20 -23.78
C LEU A 281 -32.74 9.79 -24.94
N LEU A 282 -32.27 8.80 -25.70
CA LEU A 282 -32.97 8.09 -26.76
C LEU A 282 -33.90 7.03 -26.18
N ASP A 283 -35.08 6.95 -26.82
CA ASP A 283 -36.02 5.83 -26.97
C ASP A 283 -36.64 5.26 -25.66
N ASP A 284 -37.94 5.01 -25.57
CA ASP A 284 -38.75 4.26 -26.52
C ASP A 284 -40.24 4.44 -26.18
N SER A 285 -41.13 4.48 -27.17
CA SER A 285 -42.46 3.89 -26.98
C SER A 285 -43.10 3.53 -28.31
N GLY A 286 -43.43 2.25 -28.42
CA GLY A 286 -44.46 1.82 -29.33
C GLY A 286 -44.51 0.31 -29.49
N THR A 287 -45.09 -0.39 -28.52
CA THR A 287 -46.20 -1.31 -28.81
C THR A 287 -46.90 -1.81 -27.55
N ASP A 288 -48.20 -1.54 -27.53
CA ASP A 288 -49.23 -2.21 -26.76
C ASP A 288 -49.69 -3.47 -27.54
N GLY A 289 -50.08 -4.55 -26.86
CA GLY A 289 -50.85 -5.65 -27.46
C GLY A 289 -50.30 -7.08 -27.35
N ASN A 290 -50.74 -7.76 -26.28
CA ASN A 290 -51.22 -9.15 -26.15
C ASN A 290 -50.54 -10.34 -26.87
N GLU A 291 -50.19 -11.32 -26.02
CA GLU A 291 -50.46 -12.78 -26.10
C GLU A 291 -50.12 -13.52 -27.41
N ASP A 292 -49.13 -14.43 -27.33
CA ASP A 292 -49.37 -15.87 -27.48
C ASP A 292 -48.09 -16.71 -27.18
N GLU A 293 -48.25 -17.58 -26.18
CA GLU A 293 -47.82 -18.99 -26.08
C GLU A 293 -46.46 -19.55 -26.57
N LEU A 294 -45.86 -20.33 -25.65
CA LEU A 294 -45.10 -21.60 -25.83
C LEU A 294 -43.64 -21.46 -26.34
N ASP A 295 -42.61 -22.09 -25.78
CA ASP A 295 -42.54 -23.35 -25.03
C ASP A 295 -41.35 -23.40 -24.05
N GLN A 296 -41.57 -24.22 -23.03
CA GLN A 296 -40.64 -24.63 -21.99
C GLN A 296 -39.50 -25.49 -22.57
N GLU A 297 -38.26 -25.30 -22.07
CA GLU A 297 -37.46 -26.45 -21.67
C GLU A 297 -36.49 -26.12 -20.53
N ASN A 298 -36.70 -26.84 -19.43
CA ASN A 298 -35.97 -26.83 -18.18
C ASN A 298 -34.53 -27.32 -18.35
N ASN A 299 -33.57 -26.69 -17.65
CA ASN A 299 -33.07 -27.23 -16.38
C ASN A 299 -31.96 -26.38 -15.74
N ASN A 300 -32.30 -25.81 -14.59
CA ASN A 300 -31.55 -25.89 -13.34
C ASN A 300 -30.02 -25.68 -13.39
N ASN A 301 -29.60 -24.43 -13.16
CA ASN A 301 -28.55 -24.16 -12.18
C ASN A 301 -28.91 -22.91 -11.39
N HIS A 302 -28.97 -23.09 -10.07
CA HIS A 302 -29.31 -22.08 -9.08
C HIS A 302 -28.16 -21.06 -8.99
N ASP A 303 -28.18 -20.02 -9.82
CA ASP A 303 -27.31 -18.86 -9.61
C ASP A 303 -28.00 -17.94 -8.60
N SER A 304 -27.50 -17.98 -7.36
CA SER A 304 -27.82 -17.00 -6.33
C SER A 304 -27.48 -15.61 -6.87
N ILE A 305 -28.50 -14.78 -7.06
CA ILE A 305 -28.34 -13.37 -7.38
C ILE A 305 -27.55 -12.74 -6.23
N ASN A 306 -26.28 -12.44 -6.46
CA ASN A 306 -25.46 -11.66 -5.55
C ASN A 306 -26.03 -10.24 -5.51
N ASN A 307 -26.79 -9.94 -4.45
CA ASN A 307 -27.12 -8.57 -4.05
C ASN A 307 -25.83 -7.85 -3.64
N GLU A 308 -25.13 -7.23 -4.60
CA GLU A 308 -24.01 -6.35 -4.28
C GLU A 308 -24.52 -5.09 -3.56
N MET A 309 -24.17 -4.98 -2.28
CA MET A 309 -24.53 -3.85 -1.42
C MET A 309 -23.56 -2.69 -1.69
N PHE A 310 -23.94 -1.74 -2.53
CA PHE A 310 -23.20 -0.48 -2.68
C PHE A 310 -23.54 0.47 -1.54
N THR A 311 -22.53 0.89 -0.77
CA THR A 311 -22.68 1.89 0.28
C THR A 311 -22.47 3.28 -0.32
N ILE A 312 -23.55 4.03 -0.55
CA ILE A 312 -23.46 5.46 -0.90
C ILE A 312 -23.52 6.30 0.38
N VAL A 313 -22.49 7.14 0.57
CA VAL A 313 -22.36 8.03 1.73
C VAL A 313 -22.96 9.39 1.38
N ILE A 314 -24.11 9.72 1.98
CA ILE A 314 -24.69 11.06 1.91
C ILE A 314 -24.60 11.70 3.29
N ARG A 315 -23.95 12.87 3.38
CA ARG A 315 -23.96 13.72 4.58
C ARG A 315 -25.37 14.33 4.74
N PRO A 316 -26.03 14.19 5.90
CA PRO A 316 -27.12 15.10 6.24
C PRO A 316 -26.52 16.50 6.47
N ILE A 317 -27.21 17.53 5.96
CA ILE A 317 -26.95 18.95 6.28
C ILE A 317 -27.30 19.19 7.75
#